data_AF-M5RFS2-F1
#
_entry.id   AF-M5RFS2-F1
#
_cell.length_a   1.000
_cell.length_b   1.000
_cell.length_c   1.000
_cell.angle_alpha   90.00
_cell.angle_beta   90.00
_cell.angle_gamma   90.00
#
_symmetry.space_group_name_H-M   'P 1'
#
loop_
_entity.id
_entity.type
_entity.pdbx_description
1 polymer ?
#
loop_
_entity_poly.entity_id
_entity_poly.type
_entity_poly.pdbx_seq_one_letter_code
_entity_poly.pdbx_strand_id
1 'polypeptide(L)'
;MPRFYRHLRRVRDERSVLSRWGHSVNTDELASQDIVAPEILSLLGEITHVPMQPPGYHAGIQHTYGYLLSRIETPYGFKRDRWLRSTIENGFGLPKQSLQALPRRGTLLGNLTVFLSLLSLRDQPAVDMTGCTATFNSSELSRAKGTRLLETFRLPTSASTSTKAVGDVYQLQTDMFPFRTPLDHTNDSGLLVYAIRRGTGSAKLITTFPISDKTKDELLDPERLGPQQSIRLRFNAYLDGFPAGGVLGERVVSELS
;
A
#
# COMPACT_ATOMS: atom_id res chain seq x y z
N MET A 1 -3.11 -7.97 25.49
CA MET A 1 -4.21 -7.25 24.80
C MET A 1 -4.31 -5.73 25.11
N PRO A 2 -4.12 -5.22 26.34
CA PRO A 2 -4.36 -3.79 26.63
C PRO A 2 -3.46 -2.79 25.87
N ARG A 3 -2.27 -3.20 25.43
CA ARG A 3 -1.35 -2.33 24.66
C ARG A 3 -1.78 -2.17 23.21
N PHE A 4 -2.10 -3.27 22.52
CA PHE A 4 -2.55 -3.24 21.12
C PHE A 4 -3.88 -2.49 20.96
N TYR A 5 -4.83 -2.72 21.86
CA TYR A 5 -6.11 -1.98 21.85
C TYR A 5 -5.91 -0.47 22.02
N ARG A 6 -5.09 -0.05 23.00
CA ARG A 6 -4.76 1.38 23.19
C ARG A 6 -4.06 1.97 21.97
N HIS A 7 -3.22 1.18 21.31
CA HIS A 7 -2.54 1.59 20.09
C HIS A 7 -3.52 1.86 18.95
N LEU A 8 -4.44 0.92 18.69
CA LEU A 8 -5.50 1.06 17.69
C LEU A 8 -6.41 2.26 17.97
N ARG A 9 -6.77 2.50 19.24
CA ARG A 9 -7.61 3.66 19.59
C ARG A 9 -7.00 5.01 19.19
N ARG A 10 -5.66 5.14 19.15
CA ARG A 10 -5.00 6.37 18.72
C ARG A 10 -5.18 6.64 17.22
N VAL A 11 -5.28 5.58 16.42
CA VAL A 11 -5.47 5.66 14.96
C VAL A 11 -6.76 6.40 14.60
N ARG A 12 -7.79 6.31 15.45
CA ARG A 12 -9.08 7.01 15.26
C ARG A 12 -8.92 8.50 15.00
N ASP A 13 -7.93 9.12 15.65
CA ASP A 13 -7.74 10.57 15.60
C ASP A 13 -6.82 10.99 14.44
N GLU A 14 -6.22 10.04 13.71
CA GLU A 14 -5.30 10.28 12.60
C GLU A 14 -6.03 10.46 11.26
N ARG A 15 -7.03 11.34 11.21
CA ARG A 15 -7.94 11.48 10.05
C ARG A 15 -7.22 11.75 8.73
N SER A 16 -6.22 12.63 8.74
CA SER A 16 -5.44 12.95 7.54
C SER A 16 -4.61 11.75 7.06
N VAL A 17 -4.00 11.00 7.99
CA VAL A 17 -3.28 9.75 7.70
C VAL A 17 -4.21 8.70 7.10
N LEU A 18 -5.37 8.47 7.72
CA LEU A 18 -6.38 7.54 7.20
C LEU A 18 -6.79 7.92 5.77
N SER A 19 -7.04 9.21 5.53
CA SER A 19 -7.43 9.70 4.21
C SER A 19 -6.41 9.44 3.09
N ARG A 20 -5.16 9.09 3.42
CA ARG A 20 -4.12 8.75 2.42
C ARG A 20 -4.28 7.35 1.84
N TRP A 21 -5.14 6.51 2.40
CA TRP A 21 -5.30 5.14 1.95
C TRP A 21 -6.57 4.94 1.12
N GLY A 22 -6.48 4.01 0.17
CA GLY A 22 -7.60 3.58 -0.64
C GLY A 22 -8.28 2.37 -0.02
N HIS A 23 -8.83 1.50 -0.87
CA HIS A 23 -9.53 0.30 -0.43
C HIS A 23 -8.82 -0.98 -0.90
N SER A 24 -8.98 -2.02 -0.11
CA SER A 24 -8.46 -3.37 -0.38
C SER A 24 -9.56 -4.42 -0.24
N VAL A 25 -9.45 -5.50 -1.02
CA VAL A 25 -10.24 -6.72 -0.80
C VAL A 25 -9.61 -7.55 0.32
N ASN A 26 -10.43 -8.30 1.05
CA ASN A 26 -9.97 -9.18 2.14
C ASN A 26 -9.49 -10.57 1.65
N THR A 27 -9.40 -10.81 0.35
CA THR A 27 -8.98 -12.11 -0.20
C THR A 27 -7.58 -11.98 -0.80
N ASP A 28 -6.69 -12.92 -0.48
CA ASP A 28 -5.39 -13.05 -1.12
C ASP A 28 -5.50 -13.83 -2.43
N GLU A 29 -5.08 -13.20 -3.53
CA GLU A 29 -5.19 -13.77 -4.88
C GLU A 29 -4.34 -15.04 -5.07
N LEU A 30 -3.17 -15.13 -4.41
CA LEU A 30 -2.25 -16.25 -4.58
C LEU A 30 -2.60 -17.42 -3.66
N ALA A 31 -3.02 -17.13 -2.44
CA ALA A 31 -3.45 -18.15 -1.48
C ALA A 31 -4.91 -18.57 -1.67
N SER A 32 -5.71 -17.80 -2.45
CA SER A 32 -7.16 -17.98 -2.62
C SER A 32 -7.91 -18.11 -1.29
N GLN A 33 -7.49 -17.32 -0.30
CA GLN A 33 -7.98 -17.36 1.07
C GLN A 33 -8.22 -15.95 1.60
N ASP A 34 -9.16 -15.84 2.54
CA ASP A 34 -9.32 -14.60 3.28
C ASP A 34 -8.08 -14.31 4.13
N ILE A 35 -7.63 -13.07 4.05
CA ILE A 35 -6.45 -12.56 4.77
C ILE A 35 -6.68 -12.68 6.28
N VAL A 36 -7.87 -12.31 6.73
CA VAL A 36 -8.38 -12.48 8.09
C VAL A 36 -9.87 -12.77 8.05
N ALA A 37 -10.42 -13.32 9.14
CA ALA A 37 -11.86 -13.44 9.29
C ALA A 37 -12.54 -12.05 9.20
N PRO A 38 -13.66 -11.88 8.49
CA PRO A 38 -14.35 -10.60 8.35
C PRO A 38 -14.66 -9.90 9.68
N GLU A 39 -14.95 -10.66 10.74
CA GLU A 39 -15.24 -10.16 12.08
C GLU A 39 -14.05 -9.43 12.69
N ILE A 40 -12.82 -9.83 12.34
CA ILE A 40 -11.60 -9.11 12.76
C ILE A 40 -11.59 -7.72 12.12
N LEU A 41 -11.95 -7.61 10.83
CA LEU A 41 -12.00 -6.31 10.14
C LEU A 41 -13.12 -5.43 10.69
N SER A 42 -14.29 -6.02 11.00
CA SER A 42 -15.38 -5.30 11.66
C SER A 42 -14.95 -4.75 13.03
N LEU A 43 -14.30 -5.57 13.86
CA LEU A 43 -13.78 -5.13 15.16
C LEU A 43 -12.72 -4.03 15.02
N LEU A 44 -11.80 -4.14 14.04
CA LEU A 44 -10.83 -3.07 13.77
C LEU A 44 -11.54 -1.77 13.40
N GLY A 45 -12.56 -1.85 12.53
CA GLY A 45 -13.35 -0.70 12.11
C GLY A 45 -14.10 -0.03 13.26
N GLU A 46 -14.67 -0.81 14.18
CA GLU A 46 -15.30 -0.31 15.41
C GLU A 46 -14.30 0.45 16.29
N ILE A 47 -13.10 -0.12 16.52
CA ILE A 47 -12.08 0.50 17.38
C ILE A 47 -11.56 1.80 16.77
N THR A 48 -11.33 1.83 15.46
CA THR A 48 -10.76 3.00 14.76
C THR A 48 -11.80 4.00 14.28
N HIS A 49 -13.10 3.69 14.38
CA HIS A 49 -14.20 4.47 13.78
C HIS A 49 -13.99 4.69 12.27
N VAL A 50 -13.64 3.62 11.56
CA VAL A 50 -13.48 3.60 10.11
C VAL A 50 -14.33 2.46 9.54
N PRO A 51 -15.15 2.72 8.51
CA PRO A 51 -15.91 1.65 7.86
C PRO A 51 -14.99 0.56 7.32
N MET A 52 -15.21 -0.67 7.76
CA MET A 52 -14.48 -1.87 7.35
C MET A 52 -15.50 -2.92 6.91
N GLN A 53 -16.08 -2.72 5.72
CA GLN A 53 -17.17 -3.54 5.20
C GLN A 53 -16.84 -4.05 3.80
N PRO A 54 -17.33 -5.24 3.41
CA PRO A 54 -17.18 -5.73 2.05
C PRO A 54 -17.96 -4.84 1.06
N PRO A 55 -17.56 -4.84 -0.23
CA PRO A 55 -16.43 -5.60 -0.82
C PRO A 55 -15.06 -4.91 -0.66
N GLY A 56 -15.00 -3.67 -0.19
CA GLY A 56 -13.78 -2.87 -0.09
C GLY A 56 -13.54 -2.33 1.31
N TYR A 57 -12.46 -2.78 1.94
CA TYR A 57 -12.05 -2.37 3.29
C TYR A 57 -10.99 -1.28 3.23
N HIS A 58 -10.84 -0.48 4.29
CA HIS A 58 -9.82 0.57 4.33
C HIS A 58 -8.39 -0.03 4.30
N ALA A 59 -7.66 0.21 3.22
CA ALA A 59 -6.41 -0.47 2.91
C ALA A 59 -5.34 -0.28 4.00
N GLY A 60 -5.19 0.94 4.53
CA GLY A 60 -4.21 1.20 5.58
C GLY A 60 -4.42 0.39 6.85
N ILE A 61 -5.68 0.18 7.27
CA ILE A 61 -6.00 -0.56 8.50
C ILE A 61 -5.85 -2.06 8.24
N GLN A 62 -6.34 -2.55 7.10
CA GLN A 62 -6.20 -3.95 6.74
C GLN A 62 -4.72 -4.34 6.57
N HIS A 63 -3.97 -3.59 5.76
CA HIS A 63 -2.58 -3.92 5.44
C HIS A 63 -1.62 -3.72 6.61
N THR A 64 -1.98 -2.95 7.64
CA THR A 64 -1.20 -2.87 8.89
C THR A 64 -1.73 -3.84 9.93
N TYR A 65 -2.86 -3.51 10.54
CA TYR A 65 -3.40 -4.22 11.71
C TYR A 65 -4.14 -5.51 11.35
N GLY A 66 -4.82 -5.56 10.21
CA GLY A 66 -5.38 -6.82 9.70
C GLY A 66 -4.27 -7.85 9.43
N TYR A 67 -3.18 -7.43 8.80
CA TYR A 67 -2.05 -8.31 8.49
C TYR A 67 -1.34 -8.82 9.74
N LEU A 68 -1.21 -8.02 10.80
CA LEU A 68 -0.67 -8.49 12.09
C LEU A 68 -1.47 -9.65 12.69
N LEU A 69 -2.77 -9.69 12.42
CA LEU A 69 -3.69 -10.73 12.89
C LEU A 69 -3.87 -11.87 11.87
N SER A 70 -3.30 -11.72 10.68
CA SER A 70 -3.36 -12.72 9.61
C SER A 70 -2.48 -13.92 9.92
N ARG A 71 -3.01 -15.11 9.62
CA ARG A 71 -2.32 -16.39 9.75
C ARG A 71 -1.98 -17.01 8.41
N ILE A 72 -2.32 -16.36 7.30
CA ILE A 72 -2.10 -16.94 5.98
C ILE A 72 -0.62 -16.88 5.61
N GLU A 73 -0.14 -17.99 5.07
CA GLU A 73 1.15 -18.08 4.42
C GLU A 73 0.96 -17.85 2.92
N THR A 74 1.85 -17.07 2.32
CA THR A 74 1.86 -16.79 0.89
C THR A 74 3.20 -17.29 0.31
N PRO A 75 3.37 -17.31 -1.02
CA PRO A 75 4.68 -17.58 -1.62
C PRO A 75 5.82 -16.67 -1.12
N TYR A 76 5.46 -15.52 -0.52
CA TYR A 76 6.39 -14.54 0.05
C TYR A 76 6.49 -14.62 1.59
N GLY A 77 6.01 -15.71 2.20
CA GLY A 77 5.94 -15.90 3.65
C GLY A 77 4.62 -15.39 4.26
N PHE A 78 4.58 -15.28 5.59
CA PHE A 78 3.39 -14.83 6.29
C PHE A 78 3.13 -13.34 6.10
N LYS A 79 1.86 -12.94 5.91
CA LYS A 79 1.48 -11.52 5.79
C LYS A 79 1.87 -10.68 7.01
N ARG A 80 1.77 -11.25 8.22
CA ARG A 80 2.16 -10.58 9.47
C ARG A 80 3.65 -10.25 9.54
N ASP A 81 4.50 -11.01 8.85
CA ASP A 81 5.96 -10.87 8.95
C ASP A 81 6.43 -9.51 8.40
N ARG A 82 5.62 -8.87 7.54
CA ARG A 82 5.85 -7.51 7.04
C ARG A 82 6.06 -6.48 8.15
N TRP A 83 5.46 -6.70 9.33
CA TRP A 83 5.49 -5.77 10.46
C TRP A 83 6.14 -6.38 11.71
N LEU A 84 6.56 -7.65 11.65
CA LEU A 84 7.31 -8.30 12.73
C LEU A 84 8.81 -8.29 12.46
N ARG A 85 9.23 -8.19 11.20
CA ARG A 85 10.63 -8.08 10.80
C ARG A 85 11.03 -6.61 10.63
N SER A 86 12.33 -6.35 10.67
CA SER A 86 12.89 -4.99 10.48
C SER A 86 13.37 -4.75 9.05
N THR A 87 12.83 -5.49 8.06
CA THR A 87 13.33 -5.51 6.68
C THR A 87 13.34 -4.11 6.06
N ILE A 88 12.22 -3.38 6.18
CA ILE A 88 12.09 -2.02 5.63
C ILE A 88 12.98 -1.04 6.39
N GLU A 89 13.03 -1.12 7.73
CA GLU A 89 13.90 -0.25 8.50
C GLU A 89 15.38 -0.45 8.17
N ASN A 90 15.83 -1.70 8.08
CA ASN A 90 17.21 -2.00 7.71
C ASN A 90 17.51 -1.57 6.27
N GLY A 91 16.60 -1.84 5.34
CA GLY A 91 16.80 -1.56 3.92
C GLY A 91 16.92 -0.06 3.60
N PHE A 92 16.28 0.80 4.39
CA PHE A 92 16.35 2.26 4.21
C PHE A 92 17.17 3.01 5.27
N GLY A 93 17.70 2.31 6.29
CA GLY A 93 18.39 2.92 7.42
C GLY A 93 17.46 3.72 8.34
N LEU A 94 16.21 3.29 8.50
CA LEU A 94 15.23 3.98 9.35
C LEU A 94 15.49 3.72 10.84
N PRO A 95 14.95 4.56 11.74
CA PRO A 95 15.01 4.29 13.18
C PRO A 95 14.44 2.91 13.52
N LYS A 96 15.15 2.15 14.36
CA LYS A 96 14.73 0.82 14.79
C LYS A 96 13.32 0.85 15.39
N GLN A 97 12.50 -0.15 15.03
CA GLN A 97 11.12 -0.30 15.52
C GLN A 97 10.21 0.89 15.16
N SER A 98 10.47 1.57 14.03
CA SER A 98 9.61 2.65 13.55
C SER A 98 8.41 2.12 12.76
N LEU A 99 8.55 0.97 12.09
CA LEU A 99 7.52 0.35 11.24
C LEU A 99 7.11 -1.05 11.71
N GLN A 100 7.48 -1.44 12.93
CA GLN A 100 7.04 -2.69 13.54
C GLN A 100 5.64 -2.61 14.16
N ALA A 101 5.06 -3.77 14.51
CA ALA A 101 3.72 -3.93 15.05
C ALA A 101 3.32 -2.95 16.18
N LEU A 102 4.26 -2.70 17.09
CA LEU A 102 4.11 -1.78 18.22
C LEU A 102 5.33 -0.85 18.25
N PRO A 103 5.34 0.20 17.42
CA PRO A 103 6.49 1.08 17.34
C PRO A 103 6.68 1.80 18.68
N ARG A 104 7.94 2.12 19.01
CA ARG A 104 8.28 2.84 20.25
C ARG A 104 7.64 4.22 20.34
N ARG A 105 7.39 4.80 19.17
CA ARG A 105 6.90 6.16 18.97
C ARG A 105 5.86 6.13 17.87
N GLY A 106 4.66 6.67 18.15
CA GLY A 106 3.61 6.87 17.15
C GLY A 106 2.72 5.65 16.99
N THR A 107 2.04 5.57 15.86
CA THR A 107 1.33 4.38 15.41
C THR A 107 2.01 3.74 14.21
N LEU A 108 1.74 2.46 13.96
CA LEU A 108 2.28 1.77 12.79
C LEU A 108 1.75 2.44 11.52
N LEU A 109 0.43 2.70 11.50
CA LEU A 109 -0.21 3.41 10.38
C LEU A 109 0.38 4.81 10.17
N GLY A 110 0.48 5.63 11.22
CA GLY A 110 1.01 6.99 11.12
C GLY A 110 2.44 7.02 10.60
N ASN A 111 3.35 6.26 11.22
CA ASN A 111 4.75 6.19 10.80
C ASN A 111 4.88 5.67 9.36
N LEU A 112 4.17 4.60 9.02
CA LEU A 112 4.20 4.03 7.67
C LEU A 112 3.70 5.02 6.62
N THR A 113 2.59 5.69 6.89
CA THR A 113 1.97 6.63 5.94
C THR A 113 2.89 7.81 5.67
N VAL A 114 3.53 8.37 6.71
CA VAL A 114 4.52 9.44 6.54
C VAL A 114 5.72 8.96 5.75
N PHE A 115 6.29 7.80 6.11
CA PHE A 115 7.43 7.21 5.38
C PHE A 115 7.10 7.06 3.88
N LEU A 116 5.95 6.46 3.56
CA LEU A 116 5.51 6.26 2.17
C LEU A 116 5.17 7.57 1.45
N SER A 117 4.62 8.56 2.14
CA SER A 117 4.33 9.87 1.54
C SER A 117 5.61 10.59 1.14
N LEU A 118 6.62 10.59 2.01
CA LEU A 118 7.94 11.17 1.74
C LEU A 118 8.68 10.41 0.62
N LEU A 119 8.47 9.11 0.51
CA LEU A 119 9.16 8.27 -0.45
C LEU A 119 8.49 8.26 -1.84
N SER A 120 7.18 8.05 -1.92
CA SER A 120 6.45 7.72 -3.16
C SER A 120 5.46 8.81 -3.60
N LEU A 121 4.96 9.64 -2.67
CA LEU A 121 3.95 10.66 -2.96
C LEU A 121 4.53 12.10 -2.90
N ARG A 122 5.77 12.26 -3.35
CA ARG A 122 6.55 13.51 -3.27
C ARG A 122 5.92 14.71 -3.98
N ASP A 123 5.11 14.42 -4.99
CA ASP A 123 4.38 15.39 -5.82
C ASP A 123 3.04 15.84 -5.19
N GLN A 124 2.68 15.31 -4.02
CA GLN A 124 1.40 15.58 -3.38
C GLN A 124 1.54 16.51 -2.18
N PRO A 125 0.42 17.16 -1.76
CA PRO A 125 0.41 17.94 -0.53
C PRO A 125 0.95 17.12 0.64
N ALA A 126 1.74 17.76 1.51
CA ALA A 126 2.32 17.13 2.69
C ALA A 126 1.24 16.42 3.52
N VAL A 127 1.57 15.23 4.01
CA VAL A 127 0.71 14.52 4.95
C VAL A 127 0.84 15.15 6.33
N ASP A 128 -0.27 15.22 7.05
CA ASP A 128 -0.22 15.56 8.47
C ASP A 128 0.56 14.48 9.22
N MET A 129 1.44 14.92 10.10
CA MET A 129 2.30 14.05 10.90
C MET A 129 1.58 13.49 12.13
N THR A 130 0.30 13.80 12.36
CA THR A 130 -0.52 13.21 13.43
C THR A 130 -0.40 11.68 13.42
N GLY A 131 0.01 11.11 14.56
CA GLY A 131 0.25 9.66 14.68
C GLY A 131 1.66 9.21 14.31
N CYS A 132 2.40 10.00 13.52
CA CYS A 132 3.81 9.77 13.25
C CYS A 132 4.68 10.48 14.30
N THR A 133 5.53 9.73 14.99
CA THR A 133 6.56 10.34 15.87
C THR A 133 7.93 9.70 15.69
N ALA A 134 8.06 8.81 14.70
CA ALA A 134 9.35 8.46 14.15
C ALA A 134 9.94 9.67 13.40
N THR A 135 11.25 9.86 13.53
CA THR A 135 11.98 10.90 12.81
C THR A 135 12.58 10.29 11.56
N PHE A 136 12.06 10.66 10.40
CA PHE A 136 12.60 10.24 9.11
C PHE A 136 13.42 11.37 8.47
N ASN A 137 14.49 11.02 7.78
CA ASN A 137 15.25 11.98 6.99
C ASN A 137 14.47 12.33 5.72
N SER A 138 13.56 13.31 5.82
CA SER A 138 12.66 13.70 4.73
C SER A 138 13.40 14.04 3.45
N SER A 139 14.51 14.77 3.56
CA SER A 139 15.32 15.17 2.43
C SER A 139 15.99 13.99 1.72
N GLU A 140 16.31 12.93 2.44
CA GLU A 140 16.96 11.75 1.87
C GLU A 140 15.92 10.81 1.23
N LEU A 141 14.75 10.68 1.86
CA LEU A 141 13.64 9.91 1.31
C LEU A 141 13.05 10.56 0.06
N SER A 142 12.92 11.90 0.05
CA SER A 142 12.41 12.63 -1.11
C SER A 142 13.36 12.65 -2.30
N ARG A 143 14.62 12.22 -2.12
CA ARG A 143 15.64 12.09 -3.17
C ARG A 143 16.03 10.64 -3.45
N ALA A 144 15.32 9.68 -2.85
CA ALA A 144 15.61 8.27 -3.09
C ALA A 144 15.30 7.94 -4.56
N LYS A 145 16.28 7.38 -5.27
CA LYS A 145 16.07 6.93 -6.64
C LYS A 145 15.16 5.72 -6.66
N GLY A 146 14.32 5.60 -7.68
CA GLY A 146 13.44 4.46 -7.86
C GLY A 146 12.88 4.41 -9.27
N THR A 147 12.12 3.37 -9.57
CA THR A 147 11.44 3.20 -10.85
C THR A 147 9.93 3.24 -10.60
N ARG A 148 9.19 3.99 -11.42
CA ARG A 148 7.73 4.08 -11.38
C ARG A 148 7.16 3.40 -12.61
N LEU A 149 6.29 2.42 -12.38
CA LEU A 149 5.37 1.89 -13.39
C LEU A 149 4.00 2.55 -13.19
N LEU A 150 3.55 3.30 -14.20
CA LEU A 150 2.26 3.97 -14.23
C LEU A 150 1.34 3.28 -15.23
N GLU A 151 0.17 2.86 -14.76
CA GLU A 151 -0.85 2.22 -15.58
C GLU A 151 -2.07 3.14 -15.67
N THR A 152 -2.35 3.69 -16.85
CA THR A 152 -3.46 4.63 -17.06
C THR A 152 -4.60 3.96 -17.81
N PHE A 153 -5.83 4.08 -17.31
CA PHE A 153 -7.01 3.47 -17.92
C PHE A 153 -8.29 4.26 -17.63
N ARG A 154 -9.38 3.91 -18.30
CA ARG A 154 -10.73 4.40 -18.01
C ARG A 154 -11.64 3.23 -17.70
N LEU A 155 -12.53 3.39 -16.74
CA LEU A 155 -13.57 2.39 -16.48
C LEU A 155 -14.66 2.47 -17.55
N PRO A 156 -15.16 1.33 -18.05
CA PRO A 156 -16.27 1.33 -19.00
C PRO A 156 -17.56 1.81 -18.33
N THR A 157 -18.40 2.52 -19.09
CA THR A 157 -19.67 3.11 -18.64
C THR A 157 -20.62 2.10 -17.99
N SER A 158 -20.59 0.85 -18.43
CA SER A 158 -21.44 -0.24 -17.93
C SER A 158 -21.01 -0.84 -16.59
N ALA A 159 -19.78 -0.55 -16.13
CA ALA A 159 -19.22 -1.21 -14.95
C ALA A 159 -19.36 -0.39 -13.65
N SER A 160 -19.72 0.89 -13.73
CA SER A 160 -19.90 1.72 -12.54
C SER A 160 -21.35 1.73 -12.08
N THR A 161 -21.62 1.18 -10.90
CA THR A 161 -22.90 1.34 -10.19
C THR A 161 -23.09 2.77 -9.65
N SER A 162 -22.01 3.55 -9.53
CA SER A 162 -22.08 4.96 -9.18
C SER A 162 -22.08 5.85 -10.44
N THR A 163 -23.05 6.76 -10.55
CA THR A 163 -23.09 7.77 -11.62
C THR A 163 -21.89 8.72 -11.62
N LYS A 164 -21.04 8.66 -10.58
CA LYS A 164 -19.88 9.54 -10.42
C LYS A 164 -18.63 9.07 -11.15
N ALA A 165 -18.47 7.79 -11.50
CA ALA A 165 -17.16 7.24 -11.92
C ALA A 165 -17.01 6.95 -13.44
N VAL A 166 -18.06 7.13 -14.23
CA VAL A 166 -18.01 6.92 -15.68
C VAL A 166 -17.20 8.02 -16.35
N GLY A 167 -16.19 7.64 -17.13
CA GLY A 167 -15.37 8.57 -17.90
C GLY A 167 -14.15 9.11 -17.17
N ASP A 168 -13.97 8.84 -15.88
CA ASP A 168 -12.76 9.25 -15.17
C ASP A 168 -11.54 8.44 -15.61
N VAL A 169 -10.40 9.13 -15.67
CA VAL A 169 -9.09 8.51 -15.85
C VAL A 169 -8.60 8.02 -14.50
N TYR A 170 -8.20 6.76 -14.45
CA TYR A 170 -7.56 6.16 -13.29
C TYR A 170 -6.10 5.88 -13.59
N GLN A 171 -5.27 5.96 -12.54
CA GLN A 171 -3.86 5.60 -12.63
C GLN A 171 -3.51 4.64 -11.49
N LEU A 172 -2.91 3.50 -11.82
CA LEU A 172 -2.22 2.63 -10.86
C LEU A 172 -0.75 3.02 -10.87
N GLN A 173 -0.23 3.37 -9.71
CA GLN A 173 1.16 3.75 -9.52
C GLN A 173 1.85 2.63 -8.75
N THR A 174 2.86 2.02 -9.35
CA THR A 174 3.75 1.05 -8.71
C THR A 174 5.16 1.65 -8.65
N ASP A 175 5.57 2.12 -7.48
CA ASP A 175 6.91 2.63 -7.28
C ASP A 175 7.79 1.56 -6.64
N MET A 176 9.00 1.41 -7.16
CA MET A 176 9.97 0.40 -6.73
C MET A 176 11.27 1.10 -6.37
N PHE A 177 11.66 1.00 -5.11
CA PHE A 177 12.86 1.64 -4.56
C PHE A 177 13.86 0.58 -4.12
N PRO A 178 15.10 0.57 -4.63
CA PRO A 178 16.12 -0.36 -4.13
C PRO A 178 16.43 -0.07 -2.66
N PHE A 179 16.74 -1.11 -1.91
CA PHE A 179 17.30 -0.96 -0.57
C PHE A 179 18.71 -0.40 -0.67
N ARG A 180 19.06 0.45 0.30
CA ARG A 180 20.38 1.10 0.41
C ARG A 180 21.44 0.18 0.99
N THR A 181 20.99 -0.82 1.74
CA THR A 181 21.85 -1.80 2.39
C THR A 181 21.37 -3.18 1.99
N PRO A 182 22.26 -4.06 1.50
CA PRO A 182 21.94 -5.47 1.31
C PRO A 182 21.41 -6.06 2.61
N LEU A 183 20.35 -6.85 2.51
CA LEU A 183 19.75 -7.49 3.67
C LEU A 183 20.27 -8.91 3.80
N ASP A 184 21.04 -9.17 4.84
CA ASP A 184 21.46 -10.52 5.18
C ASP A 184 20.20 -11.36 5.42
N HIS A 185 20.12 -12.52 4.75
CA HIS A 185 19.07 -13.53 4.91
C HIS A 185 17.73 -13.29 4.17
N THR A 186 17.66 -12.39 3.19
CA THR A 186 16.49 -12.28 2.30
C THR A 186 16.92 -12.08 0.85
N ASN A 187 16.09 -12.51 -0.10
CA ASN A 187 16.26 -12.17 -1.51
C ASN A 187 15.59 -10.82 -1.86
N ASP A 188 15.14 -10.07 -0.85
CA ASP A 188 14.51 -8.77 -1.07
C ASP A 188 15.59 -7.73 -1.35
N SER A 189 15.48 -7.07 -2.49
CA SER A 189 16.42 -6.06 -2.98
C SER A 189 15.82 -4.65 -2.98
N GLY A 190 14.51 -4.52 -2.75
CA GLY A 190 13.85 -3.23 -2.71
C GLY A 190 12.46 -3.26 -2.07
N LEU A 191 11.75 -2.15 -2.21
CA LEU A 191 10.42 -1.91 -1.67
C LEU A 191 9.48 -1.50 -2.80
N LEU A 192 8.34 -2.18 -2.87
CA LEU A 192 7.22 -1.79 -3.71
C LEU A 192 6.24 -0.92 -2.93
N VAL A 193 5.77 0.17 -3.54
CA VAL A 193 4.68 1.00 -3.04
C VAL A 193 3.61 1.08 -4.13
N TYR A 194 2.39 0.66 -3.78
CA TYR A 194 1.27 0.64 -4.72
C TYR A 194 0.19 1.63 -4.31
N ALA A 195 -0.24 2.47 -5.27
CA ALA A 195 -1.24 3.50 -5.04
C ALA A 195 -2.20 3.64 -6.24
N ILE A 196 -3.39 4.18 -6.00
CA ILE A 196 -4.41 4.45 -7.02
C ILE A 196 -4.73 5.94 -7.02
N ARG A 197 -4.77 6.55 -8.21
CA ARG A 197 -5.20 7.93 -8.43
C ARG A 197 -6.43 7.96 -9.33
N ARG A 198 -7.34 8.90 -9.07
CA ARG A 198 -8.52 9.18 -9.88
C ARG A 198 -8.48 10.62 -10.35
N GLY A 199 -8.48 10.82 -11.67
CA GLY A 199 -8.36 12.13 -12.31
C GLY A 199 -7.13 12.90 -11.81
N THR A 200 -7.34 14.18 -11.49
CA THR A 200 -6.33 15.07 -10.90
C THR A 200 -6.26 14.99 -9.37
N GLY A 201 -6.98 14.06 -8.75
CA GLY A 201 -7.00 13.90 -7.30
C GLY A 201 -5.68 13.36 -6.73
N SER A 202 -5.58 13.37 -5.40
CA SER A 202 -4.45 12.76 -4.67
C SER A 202 -4.43 11.23 -4.87
N ALA A 203 -3.24 10.65 -5.11
CA ALA A 203 -3.12 9.19 -5.09
C ALA A 203 -3.35 8.66 -3.66
N LYS A 204 -3.99 7.50 -3.60
CA LYS A 204 -4.31 6.78 -2.37
C LYS A 204 -3.45 5.53 -2.27
N LEU A 205 -2.69 5.41 -1.19
CA LEU A 205 -1.89 4.22 -0.88
C LEU A 205 -2.79 3.00 -0.74
N ILE A 206 -2.37 1.88 -1.29
CA ILE A 206 -3.03 0.59 -1.11
C ILE A 206 -2.16 -0.32 -0.24
N THR A 207 -0.91 -0.52 -0.65
CA THR A 207 0.00 -1.45 0.05
C THR A 207 1.46 -1.10 -0.19
N THR A 208 2.32 -1.65 0.66
CA THR A 208 3.76 -1.73 0.44
C THR A 208 4.29 -3.05 0.95
N PHE A 209 5.38 -3.55 0.36
CA PHE A 209 6.12 -4.70 0.84
C PHE A 209 7.50 -4.80 0.15
N PRO A 210 8.48 -5.46 0.80
CA PRO A 210 9.75 -5.81 0.18
C PRO A 210 9.56 -6.68 -1.06
N ILE A 211 10.38 -6.49 -2.08
CA ILE A 211 10.39 -7.26 -3.33
C ILE A 211 11.81 -7.67 -3.72
N SER A 212 11.93 -8.74 -4.48
CA SER A 212 13.18 -9.18 -5.12
C SER A 212 13.38 -8.55 -6.49
N ASP A 213 14.61 -8.60 -7.02
CA ASP A 213 14.92 -8.16 -8.38
C ASP A 213 14.09 -8.91 -9.41
N LYS A 214 13.89 -10.21 -9.23
CA LYS A 214 12.99 -11.02 -10.08
C LYS A 214 11.58 -10.43 -10.16
N THR A 215 11.01 -10.04 -9.01
CA THR A 215 9.66 -9.45 -8.97
C THR A 215 9.64 -8.09 -9.67
N LYS A 216 10.70 -7.29 -9.51
CA LYS A 216 10.86 -6.02 -10.21
C LYS A 216 10.93 -6.23 -11.73
N ASP A 217 11.74 -7.18 -12.19
CA ASP A 217 11.91 -7.48 -13.62
C ASP A 217 10.60 -7.97 -14.26
N GLU A 218 9.84 -8.83 -13.57
CA GLU A 218 8.53 -9.30 -14.04
C GLU A 218 7.48 -8.18 -14.17
N LEU A 219 7.57 -7.14 -13.33
CA LEU A 219 6.72 -5.97 -13.40
C LEU A 219 7.14 -4.99 -14.51
N LEU A 220 8.43 -4.96 -14.84
CA LEU A 220 9.04 -4.06 -15.82
C LEU A 220 9.27 -4.70 -17.20
N ASP A 221 8.73 -5.91 -17.41
CA ASP A 221 8.79 -6.65 -18.67
C ASP A 221 8.41 -5.75 -19.87
N PRO A 222 9.33 -5.49 -20.82
CA PRO A 222 9.09 -4.62 -21.97
C PRO A 222 7.89 -5.03 -22.83
N GLU A 223 7.56 -6.33 -22.90
CA GLU A 223 6.40 -6.81 -23.66
C GLU A 223 5.06 -6.35 -23.05
N ARG A 224 5.09 -5.98 -21.77
CA ARG A 224 3.94 -5.48 -21.01
C ARG A 224 3.86 -3.96 -20.99
N LEU A 225 4.71 -3.24 -21.72
CA LEU A 225 4.72 -1.78 -21.78
C LEU A 225 3.96 -1.25 -23.00
N GLY A 226 3.64 0.05 -22.97
CA GLY A 226 2.98 0.75 -24.07
C GLY A 226 1.45 0.72 -24.01
N PRO A 227 0.79 1.08 -25.12
CA PRO A 227 -0.67 1.20 -25.19
C PRO A 227 -1.37 -0.16 -25.33
N GLN A 228 -2.68 -0.18 -25.08
CA GLN A 228 -3.56 -1.36 -25.24
C GLN A 228 -3.15 -2.57 -24.40
N GLN A 229 -2.52 -2.32 -23.25
CA GLN A 229 -2.13 -3.36 -22.31
C GLN A 229 -3.30 -3.75 -21.40
N SER A 230 -3.39 -5.03 -21.05
CA SER A 230 -4.38 -5.50 -20.08
C SER A 230 -3.97 -5.06 -18.66
N ILE A 231 -4.74 -4.13 -18.11
CA ILE A 231 -4.57 -3.59 -16.77
C ILE A 231 -5.49 -4.37 -15.83
N ARG A 232 -4.92 -4.81 -14.71
CA ARG A 232 -5.63 -5.48 -13.62
C ARG A 232 -5.23 -4.81 -12.31
N LEU A 233 -6.18 -4.75 -11.38
CA LEU A 233 -5.84 -4.45 -9.99
C LEU A 233 -4.93 -5.57 -9.46
N ARG A 234 -3.94 -5.18 -8.67
CA ARG A 234 -2.98 -6.10 -8.05
C ARG A 234 -2.91 -5.84 -6.56
N PHE A 235 -2.30 -6.78 -5.85
CA PHE A 235 -1.89 -6.62 -4.45
C PHE A 235 -3.07 -6.27 -3.52
N ASN A 236 -4.20 -6.96 -3.74
CA ASN A 236 -5.44 -6.81 -2.99
C ASN A 236 -6.13 -5.44 -3.17
N ALA A 237 -5.78 -4.64 -4.17
CA ALA A 237 -6.44 -3.37 -4.38
C ALA A 237 -7.92 -3.53 -4.77
N TYR A 238 -8.77 -2.66 -4.21
CA TYR A 238 -10.18 -2.59 -4.56
C TYR A 238 -10.50 -1.24 -5.21
N LEU A 239 -11.17 -1.30 -6.36
CA LEU A 239 -11.77 -0.15 -7.01
C LEU A 239 -13.19 -0.53 -7.44
N ASP A 240 -14.17 0.20 -6.93
CA ASP A 240 -15.57 -0.03 -7.24
C ASP A 240 -15.83 0.06 -8.74
N GLY A 241 -16.56 -0.93 -9.27
CA GLY A 241 -16.83 -1.04 -10.70
C GLY A 241 -15.63 -1.43 -11.58
N PHE A 242 -14.50 -1.87 -11.02
CA PHE A 242 -13.41 -2.39 -11.83
C PHE A 242 -13.76 -3.79 -12.38
N PRO A 243 -13.70 -4.02 -13.71
CA PRO A 243 -14.04 -5.31 -14.31
C PRO A 243 -13.11 -6.45 -13.88
N ALA A 244 -13.68 -7.61 -13.55
CA ALA A 244 -12.91 -8.80 -13.15
C ALA A 244 -11.90 -9.26 -14.23
N GLY A 245 -12.21 -9.08 -15.51
CA GLY A 245 -11.32 -9.40 -16.63
C GLY A 245 -10.17 -8.41 -16.85
N GLY A 246 -10.17 -7.29 -16.13
CA GLY A 246 -9.30 -6.16 -16.40
C GLY A 246 -9.87 -5.20 -17.44
N VAL A 247 -9.09 -4.17 -17.74
CA VAL A 247 -9.41 -3.13 -18.73
C VAL A 247 -8.19 -2.85 -19.61
N LEU A 248 -8.42 -2.40 -20.84
CA LEU A 248 -7.31 -1.94 -21.67
C LEU A 248 -6.85 -0.56 -21.20
N GLY A 249 -5.54 -0.37 -21.20
CA GLY A 249 -4.92 0.88 -20.79
C GLY A 249 -3.51 1.03 -21.35
N GLU A 250 -2.78 1.97 -20.79
CA GLU A 250 -1.40 2.27 -21.16
C GLU A 250 -0.48 2.00 -19.96
N ARG A 251 0.68 1.40 -20.21
CA ARG A 251 1.73 1.17 -19.22
C ARG A 251 2.99 1.94 -19.59
N VAL A 252 3.43 2.82 -18.69
CA VAL A 252 4.64 3.63 -18.88
C VAL A 252 5.57 3.45 -17.70
N VAL A 253 6.85 3.32 -17.98
CA VAL A 253 7.91 3.28 -16.97
C VAL A 253 8.67 4.60 -16.98
N SER A 254 8.96 5.13 -15.80
CA SER A 254 9.81 6.29 -15.63
C SER A 254 10.73 6.14 -14.42
N GLU A 255 11.85 6.85 -14.44
CA GLU A 255 12.74 6.95 -13.29
C GLU A 255 12.27 8.04 -12.33
N LEU A 256 12.39 7.78 -11.03
CA LEU A 256 12.19 8.73 -9.95
C LEU A 256 13.55 9.28 -9.53
N SER A 257 13.76 10.58 -9.77
CA SER A 257 14.95 11.33 -9.36
C SER A 257 14.72 12.11 -8.08
#